data_AF-A0A2S5KGV2-F1
#
_entry.id   AF-A0A2S5KGV2-F1
#
_cell.length_a   1.000
_cell.length_b   1.000
_cell.length_c   1.000
_cell.angle_alpha   90.00
_cell.angle_beta   90.00
_cell.angle_gamma   90.00
#
_symmetry.space_group_name_H-M   'P 1'
#
loop_
_entity.id
_entity.type
_entity.pdbx_description
1 polymer ?
#
loop_
_entity_poly.entity_id
_entity_poly.type
_entity_poly.pdbx_seq_one_letter_code
_entity_poly.pdbx_strand_id
1 'polypeptide(L)'
;MYNEKKFSAERLMALEERACPHVWNNKEEIMRSDICLCLACYQIFIPSEIRHWQDDKSAVCPYPNCCFGGSVIGSASGLNFDDYIALSLTK
;
A
#
# COMPACT_ATOMS: atom_id res chain seq x y z
N MET A 1 -31.35 -4.30 -9.65
CA MET A 1 -30.15 -3.90 -10.42
C MET A 1 -29.30 -3.00 -9.56
N TYR A 2 -28.48 -3.60 -8.70
CA TYR A 2 -27.39 -2.91 -8.01
C TYR A 2 -26.13 -3.39 -8.73
N ASN A 3 -25.55 -2.52 -9.56
CA ASN A 3 -24.36 -2.81 -10.34
C ASN A 3 -23.14 -2.42 -9.50
N GLU A 4 -22.95 -3.13 -8.40
CA GLU A 4 -21.75 -3.00 -7.58
C GLU A 4 -20.65 -3.72 -8.33
N LYS A 5 -19.79 -2.91 -8.93
CA LYS A 5 -18.55 -3.33 -9.58
C LYS A 5 -17.89 -4.38 -8.69
N LYS A 6 -17.99 -5.64 -9.10
CA LYS A 6 -17.12 -6.71 -8.62
C LYS A 6 -15.71 -6.17 -8.70
N PHE A 7 -15.12 -5.83 -7.55
CA PHE A 7 -13.70 -6.03 -7.33
C PHE A 7 -13.46 -7.51 -7.65
N SER A 8 -13.22 -7.85 -8.92
CA SER A 8 -12.95 -9.24 -9.24
C SER A 8 -11.67 -9.58 -8.49
N ALA A 9 -11.66 -10.69 -7.76
CA ALA A 9 -10.50 -11.16 -7.01
C ALA A 9 -9.21 -11.14 -7.86
N GLU A 10 -9.36 -11.23 -9.18
CA GLU A 10 -8.34 -11.05 -10.21
C GLU A 10 -7.58 -9.71 -10.11
N ARG A 11 -8.26 -8.58 -9.85
CA ARG A 11 -7.58 -7.27 -9.71
C ARG A 11 -6.74 -7.18 -8.44
N LEU A 12 -7.23 -7.75 -7.34
CA LEU A 12 -6.50 -7.79 -6.07
C LEU A 12 -5.24 -8.66 -6.20
N MET A 13 -5.39 -9.85 -6.78
CA MET A 13 -4.25 -10.74 -7.08
C MET A 13 -3.22 -10.09 -8.00
N ALA A 14 -3.67 -9.37 -9.03
CA ALA A 14 -2.77 -8.68 -9.96
C ALA A 14 -2.02 -7.50 -9.33
N LEU A 15 -2.55 -6.86 -8.28
CA LEU A 15 -1.78 -5.87 -7.54
C LEU A 15 -0.71 -6.54 -6.69
N GLU A 16 -1.06 -7.56 -5.92
CA GLU A 16 -0.12 -8.24 -5.02
C GLU A 16 1.12 -8.77 -5.76
N GLU A 17 0.93 -9.38 -6.93
CA GLU A 17 2.03 -9.84 -7.77
C GLU A 17 2.96 -8.70 -8.22
N ARG A 18 2.37 -7.60 -8.70
CA ARG A 18 3.14 -6.44 -9.18
C ARG A 18 3.73 -5.60 -8.05
N ALA A 19 3.20 -5.71 -6.84
CA ALA A 19 3.64 -4.96 -5.68
C ALA A 19 4.82 -5.62 -4.96
N CYS A 20 4.99 -6.94 -5.09
CA CYS A 20 6.08 -7.70 -4.49
C CYS A 20 7.49 -7.08 -4.70
N PRO A 21 7.84 -6.55 -5.89
CA PRO A 21 9.13 -5.88 -6.10
C PRO A 21 9.31 -4.58 -5.31
N HIS A 22 8.23 -3.97 -4.84
CA HIS A 22 8.19 -2.63 -4.26
C HIS A 22 8.05 -2.61 -2.73
N VAL A 23 7.94 -3.77 -2.08
CA VAL A 23 7.78 -3.82 -0.60
C VAL A 23 9.12 -3.94 0.15
N TRP A 24 10.20 -4.29 -0.53
CA TRP A 24 11.54 -4.49 0.06
C TRP A 24 12.52 -3.42 -0.42
N ASN A 25 13.37 -2.93 0.50
CA ASN A 25 14.39 -1.91 0.19
C ASN A 25 13.82 -0.69 -0.55
N ASN A 26 12.63 -0.28 -0.14
CA ASN A 26 11.80 0.69 -0.85
C ASN A 26 11.85 2.10 -0.27
N LYS A 27 12.75 2.37 0.69
CA LYS A 27 12.87 3.67 1.35
C LYS A 27 12.96 4.85 0.39
N GLU A 28 13.81 4.77 -0.62
CA GLU A 28 13.92 5.85 -1.62
C GLU A 28 12.66 6.03 -2.46
N GLU A 29 11.97 4.94 -2.81
CA GLU A 29 10.73 4.99 -3.57
C GLU A 29 9.59 5.61 -2.74
N ILE A 30 9.45 5.17 -1.49
CA ILE A 30 8.48 5.72 -0.52
C ILE A 30 8.70 7.21 -0.33
N MET A 31 9.96 7.66 -0.19
CA MET A 31 10.28 9.07 0.00
C MET A 31 9.96 9.96 -1.21
N ARG A 32 9.82 9.37 -2.40
CA ARG A 32 9.38 10.06 -3.63
C ARG A 32 7.87 9.95 -3.88
N SER A 33 7.16 9.22 -3.03
CA SER A 33 5.74 8.98 -3.19
C SER A 33 4.92 10.07 -2.51
N ASP A 34 3.73 10.35 -3.04
CA ASP A 34 2.77 11.26 -2.40
C ASP A 34 1.89 10.53 -1.37
N ILE A 35 1.59 9.26 -1.68
CA ILE A 35 0.78 8.37 -0.85
C ILE A 35 1.42 6.98 -0.79
N CYS A 36 1.12 6.27 0.29
CA CYS A 36 1.49 4.89 0.50
C CYS A 36 0.24 4.04 0.71
N LEU A 37 0.34 2.76 0.34
CA LEU A 37 -0.69 1.75 0.59
C LEU A 37 -0.05 0.59 1.35
N CYS A 38 -0.68 0.16 2.44
CA CYS A 38 -0.35 -1.13 3.05
C CYS A 38 -1.21 -2.24 2.44
N LEU A 39 -0.57 -3.25 1.84
CA LEU A 39 -1.24 -4.41 1.24
C LEU A 39 -1.88 -5.35 2.27
N ALA A 40 -1.52 -5.25 3.55
CA ALA A 40 -2.07 -6.10 4.60
C ALA A 40 -3.36 -5.52 5.22
N CYS A 41 -3.42 -4.20 5.46
CA CYS A 41 -4.60 -3.56 6.06
C CYS A 41 -5.38 -2.64 5.12
N TYR A 42 -4.88 -2.44 3.90
CA TYR A 42 -5.44 -1.61 2.84
C TYR A 42 -5.64 -0.14 3.24
N GLN A 43 -4.86 0.34 4.20
CA GLN A 43 -4.87 1.73 4.60
C GLN A 43 -3.97 2.56 3.68
N ILE A 44 -4.43 3.77 3.38
CA ILE A 44 -3.68 4.79 2.67
C ILE A 44 -3.25 5.86 3.66
N PHE A 45 -1.99 6.26 3.56
CA PHE A 45 -1.35 7.22 4.45
C PHE A 45 -0.25 7.94 3.70
N ILE A 46 0.20 9.09 4.22
CA ILE A 46 1.32 9.82 3.63
C ILE A 46 2.65 9.23 4.11
N PRO A 47 3.74 9.27 3.31
CA PRO A 47 5.02 8.68 3.68
C PRO A 47 5.57 9.18 5.03
N SER A 48 5.29 10.43 5.39
CA SER A 48 5.76 11.03 6.65
C SER A 48 5.12 10.42 7.91
N GLU A 49 4.06 9.63 7.77
CA GLU A 49 3.49 8.87 8.87
C GLU A 49 4.32 7.62 9.23
N ILE A 50 5.17 7.14 8.32
CA ILE A 50 6.05 5.99 8.57
C ILE A 50 7.11 6.39 9.61
N ARG A 51 7.05 5.76 10.78
CA ARG A 51 8.01 5.98 11.88
C ARG A 51 9.08 4.89 11.98
N HIS A 52 8.85 3.74 11.35
CA HIS A 52 9.69 2.57 11.51
C HIS A 52 10.07 1.97 10.15
N TRP A 53 11.31 1.52 10.07
CA TRP A 53 11.92 0.93 8.89
C TRP A 53 12.59 -0.37 9.30
N GLN A 54 12.18 -1.49 8.69
CA GLN A 54 12.84 -2.77 8.88
C GLN A 54 14.21 -2.71 8.21
N ASP A 55 15.26 -3.02 8.98
CA ASP A 55 16.67 -2.95 8.58
C ASP A 55 17.06 -1.60 7.94
N ASP A 56 16.39 -0.51 8.37
CA ASP A 56 16.50 0.85 7.82
C ASP A 56 16.21 0.96 6.30
N LYS A 57 15.54 -0.03 5.71
CA LYS A 57 15.39 -0.19 4.27
C LYS A 57 13.95 -0.33 3.79
N SER A 58 13.13 -1.06 4.54
CA SER A 58 11.76 -1.39 4.13
C SER A 58 10.75 -0.74 5.06
N ALA A 59 9.76 -0.05 4.49
CA ALA A 59 8.74 0.64 5.28
C ALA A 59 7.92 -0.35 6.12
N VAL A 60 7.64 0.03 7.37
CA VAL A 60 6.69 -0.65 8.26
C VAL A 60 5.41 0.19 8.31
N CYS A 61 4.26 -0.46 8.18
CA CYS A 61 2.96 0.20 8.24
C CYS A 61 2.80 0.94 9.59
N PRO A 62 2.32 2.20 9.59
CA PRO A 62 2.20 3.01 10.81
C PRO A 62 0.91 2.74 11.61
N TYR A 63 -0.02 1.94 11.07
CA TYR A 63 -1.29 1.69 11.73
C TYR A 63 -1.14 0.69 12.89
N PRO A 64 -1.74 0.94 14.06
CA PRO A 64 -1.52 0.15 15.27
C PRO A 64 -1.96 -1.32 15.15
N ASN A 65 -2.94 -1.59 14.28
CA ASN A 65 -3.45 -2.94 14.03
C ASN A 65 -2.73 -3.65 12.86
N CYS A 66 -1.66 -3.04 12.32
CA CYS A 66 -0.91 -3.57 11.20
C CYS A 66 0.57 -3.15 11.31
N CYS A 67 1.40 -3.99 11.93
CA CYS A 67 2.82 -3.70 12.17
C CYS A 67 3.74 -4.66 11.39
N PHE A 68 3.49 -4.84 10.09
CA PHE A 68 4.29 -5.74 9.25
C PHE A 68 5.22 -4.94 8.32
N GLY A 69 6.53 -5.22 8.41
CA GLY A 69 7.49 -4.84 7.38
C GLY A 69 7.24 -5.65 6.09
N GLY A 70 7.58 -5.07 4.94
CA GLY A 70 7.37 -5.73 3.64
C GLY A 70 5.90 -5.74 3.20
N SER A 71 5.09 -4.81 3.68
CA SER A 71 3.67 -4.69 3.31
C SER A 71 3.30 -3.33 2.69
N VAL A 72 4.22 -2.37 2.69
CA VAL A 72 3.95 -0.99 2.27
C VAL A 72 4.56 -0.75 0.90
N ILE A 73 3.78 -0.14 0.00
CA ILE A 73 4.22 0.36 -1.31
C ILE A 73 3.89 1.85 -1.44
N GLY A 74 4.69 2.58 -2.21
CA GLY A 74 4.47 4.00 -2.48
C GLY A 74 3.92 4.26 -3.89
N SER A 75 3.26 5.40 -4.10
CA SER A 75 2.77 5.80 -5.43
C SER A 75 3.87 5.92 -6.49
N ALA A 76 5.12 6.14 -6.09
CA ALA A 76 6.27 6.14 -7.00
C ALA A 76 6.61 4.75 -7.57
N SER A 77 5.99 3.66 -7.09
CA SER A 77 6.03 2.33 -7.74
C SER A 77 5.41 2.33 -9.14
N GLY A 78 4.60 3.34 -9.46
CA GLY A 78 3.82 3.39 -10.70
C GLY A 78 2.56 2.51 -10.68
N LEU A 79 2.26 1.88 -9.54
CA LEU A 79 1.03 1.13 -9.35
C LEU A 79 -0.14 2.06 -9.03
N ASN A 80 -1.31 1.75 -9.59
CA ASN A 80 -2.53 2.54 -9.39
C ASN A 80 -3.23 2.10 -8.08
N PHE A 81 -3.55 3.08 -7.23
CA PHE A 81 -4.22 2.88 -5.94
C PHE A 81 -5.70 3.33 -5.93
N ASP A 82 -6.29 3.74 -7.05
CA ASP A 82 -7.64 4.32 -7.14
C ASP A 82 -8.71 3.42 -6.51
N ASP A 83 -8.62 2.11 -6.79
CA ASP A 83 -9.52 1.10 -6.25
C ASP A 83 -9.39 1.01 -4.69
N TYR A 84 -8.23 1.35 -4.11
CA TYR A 84 -8.00 1.31 -2.66
C TYR A 84 -8.32 2.63 -1.95
N ILE A 85 -8.16 3.77 -2.64
CA ILE A 85 -8.56 5.08 -2.12
C ILE A 85 -10.05 5.06 -1.81
N ALA A 86 -10.87 4.56 -2.73
CA ALA A 86 -12.31 4.42 -2.52
C ALA A 86 -12.67 3.59 -1.26
N LEU A 87 -11.89 2.53 -0.97
CA LEU A 87 -12.12 1.66 0.19
C LEU A 87 -11.70 2.31 1.52
N SER A 88 -10.61 3.08 1.52
CA SER A 88 -10.14 3.80 2.71
C SER A 88 -11.11 4.88 3.19
N LEU A 89 -11.93 5.44 2.29
CA LEU A 89 -12.91 6.49 2.59
C LEU A 89 -14.26 5.98 3.11
N THR A 90 -14.48 4.67 3.09
CA THR A 90 -15.74 4.02 3.52
C THR A 90 -15.70 3.41 4.92
N LYS A 91 -14.60 3.63 5.68
CA LYS A 91 -14.43 3.11 7.05
C LYS A 91 -14.65 4.20 8.11
#